data_AF-A0A9D1I4S3-F1
#
_entry.id   AF-A0A9D1I4S3-F1
#
_cell.length_a   1.000
_cell.length_b   1.000
_cell.length_c   1.000
_cell.angle_alpha   90.00
_cell.angle_beta   90.00
_cell.angle_gamma   90.00
#
_symmetry.space_group_name_H-M   'P 1'
#
loop_
_entity.id
_entity.type
_entity.pdbx_description
1 polymer ?
#
loop_
_entity_poly.entity_id
_entity_poly.type
_entity_poly.pdbx_seq_one_letter_code
_entity_poly.pdbx_strand_id
1 'polypeptide(L)'
;MSGDQKLTKKENAVQIIKFVIFSISAGLIQTIAFTAVNELTDLSYTPCYLTALVLSVLWNFTLNREFTFKSANNIPLAMVKVAAFYCVFTPLSTWWGARLTDAGWNEYIVLFGTMAVNLTTEFLYDRFFVFRGSLNTNKRAKREGKEKNNG
;
A
#
# COMPACT_ATOMS: atom_id res chain seq x y z
N MET A 1 12.46 -19.37 -16.65
CA MET A 1 12.18 -18.25 -17.58
C MET A 1 10.89 -17.57 -17.13
N SER A 2 10.98 -16.55 -16.28
CA SER A 2 9.84 -15.70 -15.92
C SER A 2 9.87 -14.52 -16.87
N GLY A 3 9.17 -14.66 -18.00
CA GLY A 3 9.07 -13.60 -19.00
C GLY A 3 8.44 -12.37 -18.36
N ASP A 4 9.09 -11.24 -18.54
CA ASP A 4 8.59 -9.90 -18.22
C ASP A 4 7.31 -9.67 -19.05
N GLN A 5 6.17 -10.14 -18.54
CA GLN A 5 4.86 -9.93 -19.16
C GLN A 5 4.57 -8.44 -19.11
N LYS A 6 4.84 -7.75 -20.22
CA LYS A 6 4.49 -6.34 -20.40
C LYS A 6 2.96 -6.19 -20.31
N LEU A 7 2.49 -5.84 -19.12
CA LEU A 7 1.10 -5.49 -18.85
C LEU A 7 0.63 -4.42 -19.82
N THR A 8 -0.56 -4.60 -20.38
CA THR A 8 -1.18 -3.63 -21.28
C THR A 8 -1.47 -2.31 -20.54
N LYS A 9 -1.59 -1.20 -21.27
CA LYS A 9 -1.97 0.10 -20.68
C LYS A 9 -3.26 0.02 -19.85
N LYS A 10 -4.23 -0.79 -20.31
CA LYS A 10 -5.50 -1.02 -19.62
C LYS A 10 -5.29 -1.77 -18.29
N GLU A 11 -4.48 -2.81 -18.27
CA GLU A 11 -4.19 -3.56 -17.04
C GLU A 11 -3.41 -2.73 -16.03
N ASN A 12 -2.48 -1.89 -16.49
CA ASN A 12 -1.77 -0.94 -15.63
C ASN A 12 -2.73 0.08 -15.00
N ALA A 13 -3.64 0.65 -15.79
CA ALA A 13 -4.66 1.56 -15.27
C ALA A 13 -5.57 0.88 -14.23
N VAL A 14 -6.01 -0.36 -14.49
CA VAL A 14 -6.80 -1.13 -13.52
C VAL A 14 -6.03 -1.40 -12.23
N GLN A 15 -4.73 -1.69 -12.31
CA GLN A 15 -3.90 -1.87 -11.12
C GLN A 15 -3.77 -0.59 -10.31
N ILE A 16 -3.54 0.55 -10.95
CA ILE A 16 -3.50 1.85 -10.27
C ILE A 16 -4.84 2.13 -9.58
N ILE A 17 -5.96 1.97 -10.29
CA ILE A 17 -7.30 2.22 -9.73
C ILE A 17 -7.57 1.32 -8.52
N LYS A 18 -7.28 0.02 -8.63
CA LYS A 18 -7.44 -0.92 -7.50
C LYS A 18 -6.56 -0.56 -6.32
N PHE A 19 -5.29 -0.22 -6.58
CA PHE A 19 -4.36 0.20 -5.54
C PHE A 19 -4.90 1.40 -4.77
N VAL A 20 -5.31 2.46 -5.47
CA VAL A 20 -5.91 3.66 -4.86
C VAL A 20 -7.11 3.31 -3.99
N ILE A 21 -8.04 2.48 -4.50
CA ILE A 21 -9.23 2.06 -3.75
C ILE A 21 -8.83 1.30 -2.48
N PHE A 22 -7.88 0.37 -2.58
CA PHE A 22 -7.43 -0.40 -1.41
C PHE A 22 -6.67 0.47 -0.41
N SER A 23 -5.85 1.42 -0.85
CA SER A 23 -5.19 2.38 0.03
C SER A 23 -6.19 3.26 0.77
N ILE A 24 -7.27 3.73 0.12
CA ILE A 24 -8.36 4.44 0.79
C ILE A 24 -9.03 3.54 1.84
N SER A 25 -9.30 2.28 1.48
CA SER A 25 -9.89 1.32 2.43
C SER A 25 -8.99 1.06 3.64
N ALA A 26 -7.66 1.04 3.45
CA ALA A 26 -6.70 0.89 4.52
C ALA A 26 -6.73 2.08 5.47
N GLY A 27 -6.84 3.31 4.93
CA GLY A 27 -7.07 4.51 5.74
C GLY A 27 -8.33 4.41 6.60
N LEU A 28 -9.43 3.88 6.05
CA LEU A 28 -10.65 3.64 6.83
C LEU A 28 -10.44 2.59 7.93
N ILE A 29 -9.77 1.48 7.63
CA ILE A 29 -9.44 0.44 8.61
C ILE A 29 -8.54 1.01 9.71
N GLN A 30 -7.57 1.86 9.37
CA GLN A 30 -6.74 2.55 10.35
C GLN A 30 -7.58 3.39 11.30
N THR A 31 -8.50 4.21 10.78
CA THR A 31 -9.36 5.05 11.61
C THR A 31 -10.22 4.21 12.54
N ILE A 32 -10.89 3.17 12.02
CA ILE A 32 -11.74 2.29 12.82
C ILE A 32 -10.92 1.55 13.89
N ALA A 33 -9.77 1.00 13.53
CA ALA A 33 -8.90 0.29 14.45
C ALA A 33 -8.34 1.21 15.53
N PHE A 34 -7.95 2.43 15.18
CA PHE A 34 -7.48 3.44 16.13
C PHE A 34 -8.59 3.78 17.12
N THR A 35 -9.78 4.12 16.63
CA THR A 35 -10.93 4.42 17.50
C THR A 35 -11.27 3.23 18.40
N ALA A 36 -11.31 2.02 17.86
CA ALA A 36 -11.60 0.83 18.66
C ALA A 36 -10.57 0.60 19.77
N VAL A 37 -9.26 0.66 19.47
CA VAL A 37 -8.22 0.46 20.48
C VAL A 37 -8.21 1.60 21.50
N ASN A 38 -8.37 2.85 21.06
CA ASN A 38 -8.38 4.02 21.93
C ASN A 38 -9.59 4.04 22.89
N GLU A 39 -10.76 3.59 22.45
CA GLU A 39 -11.97 3.57 23.29
C GLU A 39 -12.05 2.32 24.19
N LEU A 40 -11.47 1.19 23.76
CA LEU A 40 -11.52 -0.07 24.50
C LEU A 40 -10.33 -0.29 25.44
N THR A 41 -9.30 0.55 25.36
CA THR A 41 -8.09 0.42 26.18
C THR A 41 -7.60 1.78 26.67
N ASP A 42 -7.03 1.83 27.88
CA ASP A 42 -6.40 3.04 28.44
C ASP A 42 -4.97 3.28 27.89
N LEU A 43 -4.65 2.74 26.70
CA LEU A 43 -3.35 2.89 26.09
C LEU A 43 -3.14 4.34 25.61
N SER A 44 -1.90 4.82 25.70
CA SER A 44 -1.56 6.13 25.19
C SER A 44 -1.72 6.21 23.66
N TYR A 45 -1.80 7.42 23.12
CA TYR A 45 -2.03 7.66 21.70
C TYR A 45 -1.10 6.85 20.78
N THR A 46 0.20 6.80 21.10
CA THR A 46 1.23 6.17 20.26
C THR A 46 1.01 4.66 20.04
N PRO A 47 0.86 3.82 21.08
CA PRO A 47 0.58 2.39 20.88
C PRO A 47 -0.75 2.12 20.17
N CYS A 48 -1.80 2.93 20.42
CA CYS A 48 -3.06 2.84 19.67
C CYS A 48 -2.84 3.13 18.18
N TYR A 49 -2.15 4.22 17.87
CA TYR A 49 -1.83 4.64 16.52
C TYR A 49 -0.97 3.60 15.77
N LEU A 50 0.10 3.11 16.41
CA LEU A 50 1.00 2.12 15.79
C LEU A 50 0.26 0.80 15.50
N THR A 51 -0.60 0.35 16.42
CA THR A 51 -1.40 -0.86 16.21
C THR A 51 -2.35 -0.70 15.03
N ALA A 52 -3.07 0.43 14.98
CA ALA A 52 -3.96 0.75 13.88
C ALA A 52 -3.23 0.87 12.53
N LEU A 53 -2.04 1.48 12.53
CA LEU A 53 -1.18 1.62 11.36
C LEU A 53 -0.73 0.24 10.85
N VAL A 54 -0.27 -0.64 11.73
CA VAL A 54 0.14 -2.01 11.34
C VAL A 54 -1.04 -2.77 10.74
N LEU A 55 -2.22 -2.70 11.36
CA LEU A 55 -3.43 -3.33 10.82
C LEU A 55 -3.79 -2.80 9.43
N SER A 56 -3.71 -1.49 9.24
CA SER A 56 -3.92 -0.82 7.95
C SER A 56 -2.94 -1.28 6.87
N VAL A 57 -1.64 -1.34 7.18
CA VAL A 57 -0.60 -1.81 6.25
C VAL A 57 -0.81 -3.28 5.88
N LEU A 58 -1.14 -4.14 6.85
CA LEU A 58 -1.44 -5.54 6.62
C LEU A 58 -2.68 -5.72 5.73
N TRP A 59 -3.72 -4.93 5.97
CA TRP A 59 -4.93 -4.91 5.15
C TRP A 59 -4.64 -4.46 3.71
N ASN A 60 -3.95 -3.32 3.55
CA ASN A 60 -3.56 -2.77 2.25
C ASN A 60 -2.75 -3.79 1.44
N PHE A 61 -1.73 -4.36 2.08
CA PHE A 61 -0.86 -5.35 1.44
C PHE A 61 -1.62 -6.60 1.03
N THR A 62 -2.49 -7.13 1.90
CA THR A 62 -3.21 -8.38 1.64
C THR A 62 -4.09 -8.23 0.41
N LEU A 63 -4.86 -7.12 0.34
CA LEU A 63 -5.71 -6.84 -0.81
C LEU A 63 -4.90 -6.55 -2.07
N ASN A 64 -3.85 -5.74 -1.98
CA ASN A 64 -3.01 -5.44 -3.14
C ASN A 64 -2.29 -6.67 -3.68
N ARG A 65 -1.76 -7.53 -2.81
CA ARG A 65 -1.15 -8.80 -3.20
C ARG A 65 -2.14 -9.70 -3.91
N GLU A 66 -3.35 -9.86 -3.38
CA GLU A 66 -4.32 -10.82 -3.91
C GLU A 66 -5.07 -10.32 -5.16
N PHE A 67 -5.46 -9.05 -5.19
CA PHE A 67 -6.37 -8.50 -6.20
C PHE A 67 -5.73 -7.52 -7.20
N THR A 68 -4.73 -6.73 -6.76
CA THR A 68 -4.04 -5.74 -7.61
C THR A 68 -2.90 -6.40 -8.38
N PHE A 69 -1.91 -6.91 -7.66
CA PHE A 69 -0.70 -7.50 -8.22
C PHE A 69 -0.80 -9.01 -8.44
N LYS A 70 -1.81 -9.65 -7.84
CA LYS A 70 -2.11 -11.08 -7.98
C LYS A 70 -0.86 -11.95 -7.81
N SER A 71 -0.09 -11.65 -6.76
CA SER A 71 1.24 -12.21 -6.55
C SER A 71 1.23 -13.43 -5.64
N ALA A 72 1.93 -14.48 -6.06
CA ALA A 72 2.21 -15.67 -5.26
C ALA A 72 3.55 -15.59 -4.50
N ASN A 73 4.12 -14.40 -4.32
CA ASN A 73 5.39 -14.22 -3.61
C ASN A 73 5.31 -14.65 -2.13
N ASN A 74 6.47 -14.96 -1.56
CA ASN A 74 6.69 -15.19 -0.14
C ASN A 74 6.24 -13.95 0.66
N ILE A 75 5.23 -14.15 1.51
CA ILE A 75 4.56 -13.10 2.28
C ILE A 75 5.54 -12.42 3.25
N PRO A 76 6.25 -13.15 4.14
CA PRO A 76 7.24 -12.57 5.04
C PRO A 76 8.26 -11.66 4.34
N LEU A 77 8.84 -12.12 3.22
CA LEU A 77 9.83 -11.34 2.50
C LEU A 77 9.24 -10.04 1.93
N ALA A 78 8.03 -10.12 1.40
CA ALA A 78 7.33 -8.94 0.88
C ALA A 78 6.98 -7.94 2.00
N MET A 79 6.59 -8.44 3.18
CA MET A 79 6.32 -7.60 4.36
C MET A 79 7.57 -6.86 4.84
N VAL A 80 8.72 -7.53 4.89
CA VAL A 80 9.99 -6.88 5.25
C VAL A 80 10.33 -5.76 4.27
N LYS A 81 10.08 -5.94 2.97
CA LYS A 81 10.28 -4.87 1.98
C LYS A 81 9.36 -3.67 2.23
N VAL A 82 8.09 -3.91 2.51
CA VAL A 82 7.11 -2.84 2.83
C VAL A 82 7.52 -2.12 4.12
N ALA A 83 7.91 -2.86 5.15
CA ALA A 83 8.42 -2.27 6.39
C ALA A 83 9.65 -1.38 6.14
N ALA A 84 10.62 -1.86 5.34
CA ALA A 84 11.79 -1.08 4.97
C ALA A 84 11.43 0.21 4.22
N PHE A 85 10.40 0.18 3.36
CA PHE A 85 9.88 1.38 2.71
C PHE A 85 9.36 2.39 3.74
N TYR A 86 8.49 1.98 4.66
CA TYR A 86 7.94 2.86 5.69
C TYR A 86 8.99 3.35 6.70
N CYS A 87 10.03 2.55 7.00
CA CYS A 87 11.15 2.99 7.83
C CYS A 87 11.92 4.18 7.23
N VAL A 88 11.98 4.28 5.90
CA VAL A 88 12.65 5.38 5.20
C VAL A 88 11.67 6.52 4.91
N PHE A 89 10.46 6.20 4.47
CA PHE A 89 9.45 7.18 4.09
C PHE A 89 8.98 8.02 5.29
N THR A 90 8.76 7.40 6.45
CA THR A 90 8.24 8.09 7.64
C THR A 90 9.15 9.23 8.14
N PRO A 91 10.47 9.04 8.37
CA PRO A 91 11.33 10.14 8.79
C PRO A 91 11.49 11.21 7.70
N LEU A 92 11.56 10.82 6.42
CA LEU A 92 11.65 11.79 5.32
C LEU A 92 10.37 12.64 5.23
N SER A 93 9.20 12.01 5.35
CA SER A 93 7.93 12.70 5.29
C SER A 93 7.68 13.64 6.45
N THR A 94 8.14 13.25 7.63
CA THR A 94 8.14 14.12 8.81
C THR A 94 9.08 15.32 8.60
N TRP A 95 10.27 15.08 8.05
CA TRP A 95 11.26 16.13 7.80
C TRP A 95 10.78 17.17 6.79
N TRP A 96 10.33 16.77 5.59
CA TRP A 96 9.83 17.73 4.61
C TRP A 96 8.51 18.35 5.07
N GLY A 97 7.69 17.60 5.81
CA GLY A 97 6.43 18.08 6.37
C GLY A 97 6.68 19.30 7.24
N ALA A 98 7.51 19.15 8.27
CA ALA A 98 7.93 20.24 9.15
C ALA A 98 8.57 21.39 8.36
N ARG A 99 9.48 21.09 7.43
CA ARG A 99 10.20 22.13 6.70
C ARG A 99 9.32 23.00 5.80
N LEU A 100 8.26 22.41 5.22
CA LEU A 100 7.28 23.10 4.39
C LEU A 100 6.30 23.91 5.24
N THR A 101 5.79 23.35 6.35
CA THR A 101 4.91 24.08 7.26
C THR A 101 5.63 25.27 7.90
N ASP A 102 6.90 25.09 8.31
CA ASP A 102 7.75 26.17 8.84
C ASP A 102 8.03 27.26 7.79
N ALA A 103 7.99 26.90 6.50
CA ALA A 103 8.10 27.85 5.39
C ALA A 103 6.78 28.59 5.08
N GLY A 104 5.73 28.38 5.88
CA GLY A 104 4.43 29.04 5.75
C GLY A 104 3.45 28.34 4.82
N TRP A 105 3.71 27.10 4.39
CA TRP A 105 2.74 26.33 3.62
C TRP A 105 1.57 25.87 4.49
N ASN A 106 0.38 25.84 3.90
CA ASN A 106 -0.81 25.33 4.59
C ASN A 106 -0.64 23.84 4.93
N GLU A 107 -0.86 23.49 6.20
CA GLU A 107 -0.68 22.13 6.73
C GLU A 107 -1.49 21.08 5.97
N TYR A 108 -2.71 21.39 5.55
CA TYR A 108 -3.56 20.46 4.79
C TYR A 108 -3.01 20.19 3.39
N ILE A 109 -2.41 21.19 2.75
CA ILE A 109 -1.77 21.03 1.43
C ILE A 109 -0.53 20.14 1.58
N VAL A 110 0.29 20.38 2.59
CA VAL A 110 1.49 19.56 2.87
C VAL A 110 1.09 18.12 3.21
N LEU A 111 0.04 17.94 4.01
CA LEU A 111 -0.51 16.63 4.36
C LEU A 111 -1.02 15.88 3.11
N PHE A 112 -1.89 16.50 2.32
CA PHE A 112 -2.45 15.89 1.11
C PHE A 112 -1.35 15.57 0.09
N GLY A 113 -0.39 16.47 -0.11
CA GLY A 113 0.77 16.24 -0.95
C GLY A 113 1.61 15.06 -0.45
N THR A 114 1.86 14.98 0.85
CA THR A 114 2.59 13.86 1.48
C THR A 114 1.86 12.53 1.28
N MET A 115 0.54 12.51 1.43
CA MET A 115 -0.27 11.31 1.14
C MET A 115 -0.21 10.91 -0.34
N ALA A 116 -0.26 11.88 -1.27
CA ALA A 116 -0.14 11.61 -2.69
C ALA A 116 1.24 11.05 -3.08
N VAL A 117 2.31 11.61 -2.49
CA VAL A 117 3.68 11.10 -2.67
C VAL A 117 3.82 9.71 -2.08
N ASN A 118 3.28 9.47 -0.87
CA ASN A 118 3.25 8.15 -0.25
C ASN A 118 2.57 7.12 -1.16
N LEU A 119 1.35 7.39 -1.58
CA LEU A 119 0.56 6.51 -2.45
C LEU A 119 1.29 6.19 -3.76
N THR A 120 1.87 7.22 -4.40
CA THR A 120 2.58 7.05 -5.67
C THR A 120 3.86 6.24 -5.50
N THR A 121 4.66 6.56 -4.49
CA THR A 121 5.93 5.88 -4.23
C THR A 121 5.72 4.45 -3.72
N GLU A 122 4.71 4.22 -2.89
CA GLU A 122 4.30 2.89 -2.43
C GLU A 122 3.86 2.03 -3.61
N PHE A 123 3.00 2.55 -4.51
CA PHE A 123 2.59 1.82 -5.71
C PHE A 123 3.79 1.43 -6.58
N LEU A 124 4.71 2.36 -6.83
CA LEU A 124 5.91 2.11 -7.64
C LEU A 124 6.82 1.07 -6.96
N TYR A 125 7.03 1.22 -5.65
CA TYR A 125 7.86 0.30 -4.87
C TYR A 125 7.25 -1.11 -4.85
N ASP A 126 5.94 -1.23 -4.62
CA ASP A 126 5.24 -2.50 -4.64
C ASP A 126 5.34 -3.17 -6.00
N ARG A 127 5.05 -2.42 -7.06
CA ARG A 127 5.07 -2.92 -8.43
C ARG A 127 6.48 -3.37 -8.85
N PHE A 128 7.48 -2.53 -8.66
CA PHE A 128 8.81 -2.71 -9.24
C PHE A 128 9.82 -3.37 -8.32
N PHE A 129 9.55 -3.49 -7.02
CA PHE A 129 10.48 -4.06 -6.04
C PHE A 129 9.87 -5.17 -5.18
N VAL A 130 8.66 -4.97 -4.64
CA VAL A 130 8.01 -6.00 -3.80
C VAL A 130 7.54 -7.18 -4.65
N PHE A 131 6.86 -6.91 -5.75
CA PHE A 131 6.20 -7.92 -6.58
C PHE A 131 6.84 -8.16 -7.96
N ARG A 132 7.92 -7.45 -8.32
CA ARG A 132 8.58 -7.43 -9.65
C ARG A 132 8.65 -8.78 -10.39
N GLY A 133 8.95 -9.87 -9.69
CA GLY A 133 9.11 -11.21 -10.29
C GLY A 133 7.90 -12.14 -10.16
N SER A 134 6.78 -11.64 -9.64
CA SER A 134 5.65 -12.46 -9.18
C SER A 134 4.29 -11.89 -9.58
N LEU A 135 4.24 -10.86 -10.43
CA LEU A 135 3.00 -10.27 -10.91
C LEU A 135 2.15 -11.31 -11.64
N ASN A 136 0.85 -11.36 -11.34
CA ASN A 136 -0.13 -12.27 -11.96
C ASN A 136 0.25 -13.76 -11.88
N THR A 137 0.92 -14.20 -10.83
CA THR A 137 1.32 -15.60 -10.65
C THR A 137 0.35 -16.41 -9.78
N ASN A 138 -0.55 -15.74 -9.04
CA ASN A 138 -1.45 -16.41 -8.11
C ASN A 138 -2.55 -17.24 -8.81
N LYS A 139 -3.27 -18.04 -8.02
CA LYS A 139 -4.34 -18.92 -8.52
C LYS A 139 -5.44 -18.14 -9.24
N ARG A 140 -5.71 -16.89 -8.83
CA ARG A 140 -6.74 -16.02 -9.42
C ARG A 140 -6.38 -15.58 -10.83
N ALA A 141 -5.14 -15.11 -11.03
CA ALA A 141 -4.64 -14.78 -12.37
C ALA A 141 -4.68 -15.99 -13.31
N LYS A 142 -4.33 -17.19 -12.81
CA LYS A 142 -4.40 -18.44 -13.59
C LYS A 142 -5.83 -18.83 -13.98
N ARG A 143 -6.83 -18.54 -13.14
CA ARG A 143 -8.25 -18.81 -13.46
C ARG A 143 -8.78 -17.84 -14.52
N GLU A 144 -8.53 -16.55 -14.35
CA GLU A 144 -8.96 -15.52 -15.31
C GLU A 144 -8.31 -15.71 -16.70
N GLY A 145 -7.06 -16.19 -16.75
CA GLY A 145 -6.41 -16.55 -18.02
C GLY A 145 -7.06 -17.76 -18.71
N LYS A 146 -7.55 -18.74 -17.94
CA LYS A 146 -8.26 -19.92 -18.49
C LYS A 146 -9.65 -19.56 -19.01
N GLU A 147 -10.38 -18.71 -18.29
CA GLU A 147 -11.71 -18.25 -18.70
C GLU A 147 -11.66 -17.44 -20.01
N LYS A 148 -10.68 -16.53 -20.15
CA LYS A 148 -10.47 -15.76 -21.39
C LYS A 148 -10.09 -16.59 -22.61
N ASN A 149 -9.53 -17.78 -22.41
CA ASN A 149 -9.08 -18.65 -23.51
C ASN A 149 -10.13 -19.69 -23.91
N ASN A 150 -11.22 -19.80 -23.12
CA ASN A 150 -12.30 -20.77 -23.30
C ASN A 150 -13.63 -20.12 -23.74
N GLY A 151 -13.69 -18.80 -23.93
CA GLY A 151 -14.85 -18.06 -24.41
C GLY A 151 -14.51 -17.27 -25.67
#